data_AF-A0A968MWP1-F1
#
_entry.id   AF-A0A968MWP1-F1
#
_cell.length_a   1.000
_cell.length_b   1.000
_cell.length_c   1.000
_cell.angle_alpha   90.00
_cell.angle_beta   90.00
_cell.angle_gamma   90.00
#
_symmetry.space_group_name_H-M   'P 1'
#
loop_
_entity.id
_entity.type
_entity.pdbx_description
1 polymer ?
#
loop_
_entity_poly.entity_id
_entity_poly.type
_entity_poly.pdbx_seq_one_letter_code
_entity_poly.pdbx_strand_id
1 'polypeptide(L)'
;MIFFLFKRNAVVVFLLTLFFAVGIIAHLIPYTRNMVLGLTEIFLISVNSIAIYYVFIDNKYKWEKLLLWLVITYLSTLLIEIVGVKTGQVFGSYVYGSTMKIKVFQVPVVIALNWVVLILGSHSLIASFVKNAIFRIFLSSLFLVLLDYFIEPVAINFDYWSWFGSEIPLEII
;
A
#
# COMPACT_ATOMS: atom_id res chain seq x y z
N MET A 1 15.69 3.49 8.05
CA MET A 1 15.12 4.74 8.59
C MET A 1 13.71 4.50 9.13
N ILE A 2 12.76 3.94 8.37
CA ILE A 2 11.41 3.56 8.85
C ILE A 2 11.42 2.42 9.86
N PHE A 3 12.19 1.35 9.67
CA PHE A 3 12.31 0.31 10.72
C PHE A 3 12.92 0.86 12.03
N PHE A 4 13.69 1.95 11.92
CA PHE A 4 14.20 2.72 13.06
C PHE A 4 13.14 3.66 13.67
N LEU A 5 12.18 4.16 12.88
CA LEU A 5 11.05 4.97 13.35
C LEU A 5 10.15 4.17 14.30
N PHE A 6 9.89 2.90 13.96
CA PHE A 6 9.17 1.95 14.83
C PHE A 6 9.97 1.66 16.12
N LYS A 7 11.31 1.67 16.05
CA LYS A 7 12.16 1.54 17.24
C LYS A 7 12.10 2.75 18.19
N ARG A 8 11.78 3.96 17.69
CA ARG A 8 11.77 5.21 18.48
C ARG A 8 10.45 5.48 19.20
N ASN A 9 9.33 4.94 18.69
CA ASN A 9 8.00 5.08 19.29
C ASN A 9 7.29 3.73 19.38
N ALA A 10 7.74 2.86 20.30
CA ALA A 10 7.17 1.53 20.54
C ALA A 10 5.64 1.55 20.71
N VAL A 11 5.10 2.62 21.28
CA VAL A 11 3.65 2.82 21.43
C VAL A 11 2.93 2.89 20.08
N VAL A 12 3.46 3.61 19.10
CA VAL A 12 2.85 3.73 17.77
C VAL A 12 2.88 2.38 17.04
N VAL A 13 4.01 1.67 17.14
CA VAL A 13 4.16 0.32 16.58
C VAL A 13 3.13 -0.63 17.17
N PHE A 14 3.02 -0.60 18.49
CA PHE A 14 2.11 -1.44 19.24
C PHE A 14 0.67 -1.13 18.85
N LEU A 15 0.28 0.15 18.81
CA LEU A 15 -1.07 0.56 18.41
C LEU A 15 -1.38 0.17 16.97
N LEU A 16 -0.47 0.40 16.02
CA LEU A 16 -0.67 0.00 14.62
C LEU A 16 -0.83 -1.52 14.52
N THR A 17 0.06 -2.30 15.14
CA THR A 17 -0.03 -3.76 15.18
C THR A 17 -1.36 -4.21 15.79
N LEU A 18 -1.79 -3.59 16.88
CA LEU A 18 -3.07 -3.87 17.53
C LEU A 18 -4.25 -3.57 16.60
N PHE A 19 -4.26 -2.41 15.94
CA PHE A 19 -5.32 -2.04 14.99
C PHE A 19 -5.40 -2.99 13.80
N PHE A 20 -4.25 -3.39 13.23
CA PHE A 20 -4.23 -4.38 12.16
C PHE A 20 -4.71 -5.76 12.65
N ALA A 21 -4.31 -6.19 13.85
CA ALA A 21 -4.77 -7.45 14.42
C ALA A 21 -6.29 -7.46 14.68
N VAL A 22 -6.82 -6.38 15.27
CA VAL A 22 -8.27 -6.20 15.45
C VAL A 22 -8.98 -6.15 14.11
N GLY A 23 -8.41 -5.45 13.12
CA GLY A 23 -8.91 -5.40 11.76
C GLY A 23 -9.03 -6.80 11.13
N ILE A 24 -8.00 -7.62 11.24
CA ILE A 24 -8.01 -9.02 10.75
C ILE A 24 -9.14 -9.80 11.43
N ILE A 25 -9.19 -9.80 12.75
CA ILE A 25 -10.22 -10.52 13.52
C ILE A 25 -11.63 -10.05 13.11
N ALA A 26 -11.83 -8.74 12.95
CA ALA A 26 -13.11 -8.16 12.62
C ALA A 26 -13.55 -8.41 11.16
N HIS A 27 -12.62 -8.64 10.22
CA HIS A 27 -12.96 -9.12 8.87
C HIS A 27 -13.37 -10.60 8.87
N LEU A 28 -12.79 -11.41 9.77
CA LEU A 28 -13.09 -12.85 9.88
C LEU A 28 -14.48 -13.11 10.47
N ILE A 29 -14.99 -12.23 11.35
CA ILE A 29 -16.31 -12.36 11.97
C ILE A 29 -17.40 -11.82 11.00
N PRO A 30 -18.37 -12.65 10.55
CA PRO A 30 -19.38 -12.22 9.57
C PRO A 30 -20.21 -11.01 10.01
N TYR A 31 -20.53 -10.91 11.31
CA TYR A 31 -21.36 -9.81 11.85
C TYR A 31 -20.65 -8.44 11.79
N THR A 32 -19.32 -8.40 11.91
CA THR A 32 -18.55 -7.15 11.87
C THR A 32 -18.01 -6.81 10.49
N ARG A 33 -17.94 -7.79 9.58
CA ARG A 33 -17.30 -7.65 8.26
C ARG A 33 -17.75 -6.43 7.48
N ASN A 34 -19.06 -6.25 7.27
CA ASN A 34 -19.58 -5.12 6.47
C ASN A 34 -19.23 -3.76 7.06
N MET A 35 -19.26 -3.64 8.39
CA MET A 35 -18.86 -2.43 9.08
C MET A 35 -17.37 -2.14 8.85
N VAL A 36 -16.52 -3.16 8.98
CA VAL A 36 -15.07 -2.99 8.83
C VAL A 36 -14.70 -2.68 7.39
N LEU A 37 -15.29 -3.35 6.39
CA LEU A 37 -15.09 -3.03 4.97
C LEU A 37 -15.41 -1.56 4.67
N GLY A 38 -16.50 -1.03 5.24
CA GLY A 38 -16.86 0.38 5.11
C GLY A 38 -15.88 1.36 5.76
N LEU A 39 -15.05 0.90 6.69
CA LEU A 39 -14.02 1.69 7.40
C LEU A 39 -12.62 1.48 6.82
N THR A 40 -12.38 0.40 6.07
CA THR A 40 -11.05 0.01 5.58
C THR A 40 -10.36 1.15 4.82
N GLU A 41 -11.05 1.81 3.88
CA GLU A 41 -10.46 2.88 3.09
C GLU A 41 -9.97 4.04 3.96
N ILE A 42 -10.81 4.50 4.90
CA ILE A 42 -10.47 5.58 5.84
C ILE A 42 -9.33 5.15 6.76
N PHE A 43 -9.35 3.91 7.23
CA PHE A 43 -8.30 3.34 8.06
C PHE A 43 -6.95 3.33 7.32
N LEU A 44 -6.92 2.85 6.07
CA LEU A 44 -5.72 2.84 5.24
C LEU A 44 -5.20 4.25 5.00
N ILE A 45 -6.05 5.21 4.63
CA ILE A 45 -5.66 6.62 4.48
C ILE A 45 -5.02 7.15 5.77
N SER A 46 -5.62 6.84 6.93
CA SER A 46 -5.13 7.28 8.24
C SER A 46 -3.76 6.69 8.55
N VAL A 47 -3.56 5.38 8.35
CA VAL A 47 -2.28 4.70 8.60
C VAL A 47 -1.19 5.23 7.68
N ASN A 48 -1.47 5.38 6.38
CA ASN A 48 -0.51 5.96 5.43
C ASN A 48 -0.12 7.39 5.81
N SER A 49 -1.10 8.21 6.22
CA SER A 49 -0.86 9.59 6.64
C SER A 49 0.04 9.65 7.89
N ILE A 50 -0.22 8.78 8.88
CA ILE A 50 0.62 8.65 10.08
C ILE A 50 2.05 8.24 9.69
N ALA A 51 2.20 7.24 8.82
CA ALA A 51 3.50 6.79 8.35
C ALA A 51 4.29 7.92 7.66
N ILE A 52 3.66 8.62 6.73
CA ILE A 52 4.24 9.76 6.02
C ILE A 52 4.62 10.88 7.00
N TYR A 53 3.74 11.21 7.95
CA TYR A 53 4.01 12.22 8.99
C TYR A 53 5.27 11.90 9.81
N TYR A 54 5.46 10.64 10.21
CA TYR A 54 6.67 10.23 10.92
C TYR A 54 7.93 10.33 10.06
N VAL A 55 7.84 10.03 8.77
CA VAL A 55 8.97 10.20 7.84
C VAL A 55 9.33 11.69 7.71
N PHE A 56 8.35 12.59 7.66
CA PHE A 56 8.57 14.04 7.61
C PHE A 56 9.28 14.57 8.86
N ILE A 57 8.83 14.19 10.05
CA ILE A 57 9.45 14.66 11.31
C ILE A 57 10.93 14.25 11.37
N ASP A 58 11.24 13.03 10.95
CA ASP A 58 12.61 12.51 11.01
C ASP A 58 13.54 13.16 9.99
N ASN A 59 12.98 13.59 8.86
CA ASN A 59 13.70 14.24 7.77
C ASN A 59 13.49 15.76 7.75
N LYS A 60 13.27 16.37 8.93
CA LYS A 60 12.93 17.80 9.06
C LYS A 60 13.85 18.74 8.25
N TYR A 61 15.14 18.39 8.12
CA TYR A 61 16.12 19.19 7.37
C TYR A 61 16.15 18.96 5.85
N LYS A 62 15.34 18.02 5.32
CA LYS A 62 15.25 17.66 3.89
C LYS A 62 13.80 17.47 3.42
N TRP A 63 12.85 18.14 4.08
CA TRP A 63 11.41 17.94 3.85
C TRP A 63 10.99 18.27 2.42
N GLU A 64 11.61 19.25 1.75
CA GLU A 64 11.29 19.62 0.37
C GLU A 64 11.59 18.49 -0.62
N LYS A 65 12.76 17.84 -0.49
CA LYS A 65 13.15 16.72 -1.35
C LYS A 65 12.25 15.50 -1.11
N LEU A 66 11.89 15.27 0.15
CA LEU A 66 10.95 14.22 0.52
C LEU A 66 9.57 14.50 -0.07
N LEU A 67 9.07 15.74 0.05
CA LEU A 67 7.78 16.13 -0.50
C LEU A 67 7.74 16.00 -2.02
N LEU A 68 8.79 16.46 -2.71
CA LEU A 68 8.91 16.31 -4.16
C LEU A 68 8.90 14.82 -4.55
N TRP A 69 9.67 13.99 -3.86
CA TRP A 69 9.69 12.54 -4.10
C TRP A 69 8.32 11.90 -3.85
N LEU A 70 7.63 12.27 -2.77
CA LEU A 70 6.30 11.77 -2.44
C LEU A 70 5.28 12.13 -3.52
N VAL A 71 5.24 13.39 -3.94
CA VAL A 71 4.31 13.87 -4.98
C VAL A 71 4.57 13.18 -6.31
N ILE A 72 5.84 13.12 -6.74
CA ILE A 72 6.20 12.45 -8.00
C ILE A 72 5.82 10.97 -7.95
N THR A 73 6.16 10.28 -6.86
CA THR A 73 5.88 8.84 -6.71
C THR A 73 4.38 8.59 -6.70
N TYR A 74 3.62 9.36 -5.91
CA TYR A 74 2.16 9.24 -5.82
C TYR A 74 1.48 9.48 -7.17
N LEU A 75 1.86 10.55 -7.88
CA LEU A 75 1.29 10.83 -9.20
C LEU A 75 1.68 9.75 -10.22
N SER A 76 2.92 9.25 -10.18
CA SER A 76 3.37 8.22 -11.09
C SER A 76 2.61 6.91 -10.86
N THR A 77 2.47 6.46 -9.61
CA THR A 77 1.72 5.24 -9.29
C THR A 77 0.25 5.39 -9.66
N LEU A 78 -0.38 6.51 -9.33
CA LEU A 78 -1.77 6.77 -9.72
C LEU A 78 -1.97 6.79 -11.24
N LEU A 79 -1.07 7.42 -11.99
CA LEU A 79 -1.17 7.46 -13.45
C LEU A 79 -1.00 6.08 -14.08
N ILE A 80 -0.04 5.28 -13.60
CA ILE A 80 0.17 3.90 -14.07
C ILE A 80 -1.10 3.06 -13.81
N GLU A 81 -1.70 3.17 -12.62
CA GLU A 81 -2.96 2.49 -12.29
C GLU A 81 -4.11 2.95 -13.19
N ILE A 82 -4.24 4.25 -13.46
CA ILE A 82 -5.28 4.78 -14.36
C ILE A 82 -5.10 4.25 -15.78
N VAL A 83 -3.86 4.21 -16.27
CA VAL A 83 -3.55 3.62 -17.59
C VAL A 83 -3.86 2.12 -17.57
N GLY A 84 -3.49 1.41 -16.50
CA GLY A 84 -3.79 0.00 -16.29
C GLY A 84 -5.28 -0.30 -16.38
N VAL A 85 -6.11 0.35 -15.55
CA VAL A 85 -7.57 0.16 -15.55
C VAL A 85 -8.22 0.55 -16.88
N LYS A 86 -7.75 1.63 -17.53
CA LYS A 86 -8.37 2.09 -18.79
C LYS A 86 -8.00 1.24 -20.01
N THR A 87 -6.78 0.74 -20.06
CA THR A 87 -6.25 0.06 -21.26
C THR A 87 -6.23 -1.44 -21.12
N GLY A 88 -6.13 -1.96 -19.89
CA GLY A 88 -5.87 -3.36 -19.60
C GLY A 88 -4.49 -3.85 -20.04
N GLN A 89 -3.60 -2.96 -20.51
CA GLN A 89 -2.31 -3.34 -21.13
C GLN A 89 -1.14 -3.39 -20.14
N VAL A 90 -1.30 -2.83 -18.94
CA VAL A 90 -0.21 -2.77 -17.95
C VAL A 90 -0.22 -4.02 -17.07
N PHE A 91 -1.38 -4.37 -16.53
CA PHE A 91 -1.54 -5.45 -15.54
C PHE A 91 -2.51 -6.55 -16.01
N GLY A 92 -3.12 -6.39 -17.18
CA GLY A 92 -4.34 -7.09 -17.58
C GLY A 92 -5.61 -6.28 -17.29
N SER A 93 -6.76 -6.83 -17.66
CA SER A 93 -8.06 -6.16 -17.47
C SER A 93 -8.60 -6.44 -16.06
N TYR A 94 -8.86 -5.39 -15.28
CA TYR A 94 -9.49 -5.46 -13.96
C TYR A 94 -10.34 -4.22 -13.67
N VAL A 95 -11.15 -4.30 -12.61
CA VAL A 95 -11.95 -3.18 -12.10
C VAL A 95 -11.87 -3.11 -10.59
N TYR A 96 -11.77 -1.90 -10.03
CA TYR A 96 -11.88 -1.68 -8.60
C TYR A 96 -13.33 -1.80 -8.12
N GLY A 97 -13.53 -2.55 -7.04
CA GLY A 97 -14.83 -2.86 -6.47
C GLY A 97 -15.48 -1.67 -5.75
N SER A 98 -16.63 -1.92 -5.13
CA SER A 98 -17.45 -0.89 -4.48
C SER A 98 -16.98 -0.51 -3.08
N THR A 99 -16.16 -1.37 -2.46
CA THR A 99 -15.63 -1.16 -1.10
C THR A 99 -14.71 0.07 -1.01
N MET A 100 -13.97 0.37 -2.08
CA MET A 100 -13.11 1.55 -2.16
C MET A 100 -13.88 2.71 -2.80
N LYS A 101 -14.29 3.72 -2.01
CA LYS A 101 -15.27 4.73 -2.43
C LYS A 101 -14.63 5.96 -3.07
N ILE A 102 -13.44 6.35 -2.64
CA ILE A 102 -12.79 7.59 -3.07
C ILE A 102 -11.93 7.30 -4.30
N LYS A 103 -12.52 7.48 -5.49
CA LYS A 103 -11.88 7.16 -6.78
C LYS A 103 -11.61 8.40 -7.63
N VAL A 104 -10.52 8.34 -8.40
CA VAL A 104 -10.18 9.27 -9.48
C VAL A 104 -10.00 8.44 -10.75
N PHE A 105 -10.78 8.72 -11.80
CA PHE A 105 -10.81 7.91 -13.03
C PHE A 105 -10.98 6.40 -12.79
N GLN A 106 -11.87 6.01 -11.87
CA GLN A 106 -12.13 4.62 -11.43
C GLN A 106 -11.02 3.96 -10.60
N VAL A 107 -9.93 4.67 -10.29
CA VAL A 107 -8.84 4.18 -9.44
C VAL A 107 -8.97 4.78 -8.03
N PRO A 108 -9.02 3.98 -6.96
CA PRO A 108 -9.03 4.47 -5.60
C PRO A 108 -7.75 5.23 -5.25
N VAL A 109 -7.90 6.44 -4.70
CA VAL A 109 -6.75 7.29 -4.34
C VAL A 109 -5.86 6.65 -3.26
N VAL A 110 -6.46 5.81 -2.41
CA VAL A 110 -5.75 5.10 -1.35
C VAL A 110 -4.74 4.09 -1.87
N ILE A 111 -4.94 3.53 -3.08
CA ILE A 111 -4.02 2.55 -3.66
C ILE A 111 -2.68 3.21 -4.00
N ALA A 112 -2.71 4.40 -4.61
CA ALA A 112 -1.49 5.15 -4.89
C ALA A 112 -0.76 5.57 -3.60
N LEU A 113 -1.49 5.88 -2.52
CA LEU A 113 -0.89 6.13 -1.19
C LEU A 113 -0.24 4.88 -0.61
N ASN A 114 -0.91 3.72 -0.69
CA ASN A 114 -0.37 2.45 -0.23
C ASN A 114 0.97 2.15 -0.93
N TRP A 115 1.03 2.29 -2.26
CA TRP A 115 2.27 2.10 -3.01
C TRP A 115 3.42 2.98 -2.52
N VAL A 116 3.17 4.26 -2.25
CA VAL A 116 4.19 5.20 -1.75
C VAL A 116 4.78 4.72 -0.42
N VAL A 117 3.92 4.36 0.55
CA VAL A 117 4.37 3.93 1.87
C VAL A 117 5.01 2.55 1.81
N LEU A 118 4.51 1.64 0.97
CA LEU A 118 5.09 0.32 0.76
C LEU A 118 6.47 0.40 0.13
N ILE A 119 6.68 1.24 -0.88
CA ILE A 119 8.00 1.48 -1.50
C ILE A 119 9.00 1.99 -0.44
N LEU A 120 8.60 3.01 0.34
CA LEU A 120 9.43 3.53 1.42
C LEU A 120 9.74 2.47 2.48
N GLY A 121 8.71 1.75 2.93
CA GLY A 121 8.78 0.73 3.97
C GLY A 121 9.67 -0.45 3.56
N SER A 122 9.42 -1.01 2.37
CA SER A 122 10.20 -2.09 1.77
C SER A 122 11.66 -1.68 1.61
N HIS A 123 11.93 -0.49 1.04
CA HIS A 123 13.30 0.02 0.93
C HIS A 123 13.98 0.13 2.28
N SER A 124 13.30 0.70 3.28
CA SER A 124 13.88 0.85 4.60
C SER A 124 14.07 -0.48 5.33
N LEU A 125 13.21 -1.46 5.12
CA LEU A 125 13.32 -2.80 5.72
C LEU A 125 14.52 -3.53 5.13
N ILE A 126 14.62 -3.61 3.81
CA ILE A 126 15.74 -4.29 3.15
C ILE A 126 17.06 -3.58 3.46
N ALA A 127 17.07 -2.24 3.54
CA ALA A 127 18.27 -1.48 3.88
C ALA A 127 18.80 -1.72 5.30
N SER A 128 18.02 -2.28 6.24
CA SER A 128 18.56 -2.67 7.55
C SER A 128 19.37 -3.95 7.52
N PHE A 129 19.27 -4.75 6.46
CA PHE A 129 19.99 -6.03 6.32
C PHE A 129 20.99 -6.02 5.15
N VAL A 130 20.74 -5.22 4.12
CA VAL A 130 21.51 -5.22 2.87
C VAL A 130 22.18 -3.87 2.67
N LYS A 131 23.51 -3.85 2.60
CA LYS A 131 24.30 -2.62 2.41
C LYS A 131 24.42 -2.21 0.93
N ASN A 132 24.57 -3.17 0.04
CA ASN A 132 24.75 -2.91 -1.39
C ASN A 132 23.49 -2.25 -1.98
N ALA A 133 23.66 -1.15 -2.73
CA ALA A 133 22.55 -0.36 -3.25
C ALA A 133 21.72 -1.10 -4.32
N ILE A 134 22.39 -1.83 -5.22
CA ILE A 134 21.74 -2.57 -6.31
C ILE A 134 20.90 -3.70 -5.72
N PHE A 135 21.48 -4.48 -4.80
CA PHE A 135 20.73 -5.54 -4.10
C PHE A 135 19.57 -4.99 -3.27
N ARG A 136 19.70 -3.81 -2.68
CA ARG A 136 18.58 -3.16 -1.98
C ARG A 136 17.42 -2.87 -2.93
N ILE A 137 17.68 -2.28 -4.09
CA ILE A 137 16.65 -1.99 -5.09
C ILE A 137 15.97 -3.29 -5.52
N PHE A 138 16.77 -4.27 -5.95
CA PHE A 138 16.26 -5.55 -6.42
C PHE A 138 15.39 -6.27 -5.37
N LEU A 139 15.88 -6.42 -4.14
CA LEU A 139 15.16 -7.13 -3.09
C LEU A 139 13.93 -6.35 -2.59
N SER A 140 13.97 -5.03 -2.58
CA SER A 140 12.80 -4.22 -2.23
C SER A 140 11.70 -4.32 -3.28
N SER A 141 12.05 -4.31 -4.56
CA SER A 141 11.10 -4.52 -5.66
C SER A 141 10.53 -5.93 -5.62
N LEU A 142 11.38 -6.95 -5.45
CA LEU A 142 10.93 -8.34 -5.34
C LEU A 142 9.98 -8.55 -4.15
N PHE A 143 10.27 -7.93 -3.01
CA PHE A 143 9.40 -7.99 -1.84
C PHE A 143 8.00 -7.40 -2.13
N LEU A 144 7.93 -6.30 -2.88
CA LEU A 144 6.66 -5.67 -3.23
C LEU A 144 5.84 -6.52 -4.20
N VAL A 145 6.47 -7.10 -5.22
CA VAL A 145 5.80 -8.02 -6.16
C VAL A 145 5.23 -9.23 -5.43
N LEU A 146 6.02 -9.83 -4.53
CA LEU A 146 5.55 -10.96 -3.72
C LEU A 146 4.39 -10.56 -2.80
N LEU A 147 4.48 -9.39 -2.16
CA LEU A 147 3.40 -8.86 -1.32
C LEU A 147 2.11 -8.72 -2.14
N ASP A 148 2.20 -8.12 -3.33
CA ASP A 148 1.06 -7.90 -4.22
C ASP A 148 0.39 -9.23 -4.61
N TYR A 149 1.21 -10.21 -5.02
CA TYR A 149 0.73 -11.56 -5.32
C TYR A 149 0.00 -12.23 -4.14
N PHE A 150 0.51 -12.08 -2.91
CA PHE A 150 -0.11 -12.72 -1.74
C PHE A 150 -1.41 -12.06 -1.28
N ILE A 151 -1.61 -10.76 -1.56
CA ILE A 151 -2.84 -10.07 -1.14
C ILE A 151 -4.01 -10.29 -2.12
N GLU A 152 -3.74 -10.67 -3.37
CA GLU A 152 -4.74 -10.87 -4.43
C GLU A 152 -5.96 -11.70 -3.99
N PRO A 153 -5.84 -12.92 -3.41
CA PRO A 153 -7.02 -13.71 -3.04
C PRO A 153 -7.90 -13.02 -2.00
N VAL A 154 -7.29 -12.26 -1.09
CA VAL A 154 -8.00 -11.53 -0.03
C VAL A 154 -8.67 -10.29 -0.61
N ALA A 155 -7.99 -9.58 -1.51
CA ALA A 155 -8.52 -8.39 -2.17
C ALA A 155 -9.75 -8.69 -3.03
N ILE A 156 -9.72 -9.80 -3.78
CA ILE A 156 -10.87 -10.28 -4.56
C ILE A 156 -12.01 -10.69 -3.64
N ASN A 157 -11.71 -11.41 -2.54
CA ASN A 157 -12.74 -11.85 -1.58
C ASN A 157 -13.50 -10.69 -0.92
N PHE A 158 -12.82 -9.55 -0.74
CA PHE A 158 -13.37 -8.36 -0.08
C PHE A 158 -13.82 -7.23 -1.04
N ASP A 159 -13.96 -7.53 -2.34
CA ASP A 159 -14.43 -6.56 -3.35
C ASP A 159 -13.55 -5.29 -3.39
N TYR A 160 -12.22 -5.46 -3.26
CA TYR A 160 -11.28 -4.36 -3.46
C TYR A 160 -11.01 -4.15 -4.95
N TRP A 161 -10.73 -5.23 -5.68
CA TRP A 161 -10.71 -5.27 -7.14
C TRP A 161 -11.06 -6.67 -7.64
N SER A 162 -11.33 -6.79 -8.93
CA SER A 162 -11.60 -8.07 -9.59
C SER A 162 -11.11 -8.05 -11.03
N TRP A 163 -10.52 -9.18 -11.45
CA TRP A 163 -10.00 -9.38 -12.80
C TRP A 163 -11.12 -9.76 -13.78
N PHE A 164 -11.00 -9.35 -15.04
CA PHE A 164 -11.86 -9.84 -16.12
C PHE A 164 -11.35 -11.22 -16.57
N GLY A 165 -11.91 -12.26 -15.96
CA GLY A 165 -11.47 -13.65 -16.13
C GLY A 165 -11.39 -14.35 -14.77
N SER A 166 -11.39 -15.68 -14.74
CA SER A 166 -11.31 -16.45 -13.48
C SER A 166 -9.89 -16.58 -12.93
N GLU A 167 -8.87 -16.12 -13.66
CA GLU A 167 -7.45 -16.31 -13.34
C GLU A 167 -6.74 -14.96 -13.17
N ILE A 168 -5.85 -14.88 -12.18
CA ILE A 168 -5.00 -13.71 -11.92
C ILE A 168 -3.90 -13.68 -13.00
N PRO A 169 -3.77 -12.59 -13.79
CA PRO A 169 -2.75 -12.51 -14.83
C PRO A 169 -1.32 -12.62 -14.27
N LEU A 170 -0.47 -13.39 -14.95
CA LEU A 170 0.96 -13.45 -14.61
C LEU A 170 1.71 -12.15 -14.96
N GLU A 171 1.10 -11.26 -15.76
CA GLU A 171 1.67 -9.96 -16.18
C GLU A 171 1.91 -8.99 -15.00
N ILE A 172 1.35 -9.30 -13.83
CA ILE A 172 1.53 -8.56 -12.57
C ILE A 172 2.86 -8.95 -11.87
N ILE A 173 3.44 -10.12 -12.20
CA ILE A 173 4.65 -10.70 -11.59
C ILE A 173 5.90 -10.35 -12.39
#